data_AF-A0A359KDN3-F1
#
_entry.id   AF-A0A359KDN3-F1
#
_cell.length_a   1.000
_cell.length_b   1.000
_cell.length_c   1.000
_cell.angle_alpha   90.00
_cell.angle_beta   90.00
_cell.angle_gamma   90.00
#
_symmetry.space_group_name_H-M   'P 1'
#
loop_
_entity.id
_entity.type
_entity.pdbx_description
1 polymer ?
#
loop_
_entity_poly.entity_id
_entity_poly.type
_entity_poly.pdbx_seq_one_letter_code
_entity_poly.pdbx_strand_id
1 'polypeptide(L)'
;GQVAAAWALNEGDTVVRASWGQGFRAPGLYELYSEYGNLNLQPEEFDSWEIGVEQRLFDRAVVSATYFNRQADNEIRYNGCSTPSTDPLCTVNGAGRWGYYCNVQKTEAQGVELVGRVDVTERLNVSANYTWTDA
;
A
#
# COMPACT_ATOMS: atom_id res chain seq x y z
N GLY A 1 -12.93 1.55 6.88
CA GLY A 1 -13.91 0.44 6.76
C GLY A 1 -13.43 -0.57 5.73
N GLN A 2 -14.18 -1.64 5.45
CA GLN A 2 -13.84 -2.58 4.38
C GLN A 2 -15.08 -3.16 3.71
N VAL A 3 -15.00 -3.36 2.40
CA VAL A 3 -16.03 -4.00 1.57
C VAL A 3 -15.32 -4.88 0.54
N ALA A 4 -15.84 -6.10 0.34
CA ALA A 4 -15.36 -7.00 -0.71
C ALA A 4 -16.54 -7.72 -1.35
N ALA A 5 -16.43 -7.97 -2.65
CA ALA A 5 -17.41 -8.71 -3.42
C ALA A 5 -16.72 -9.66 -4.41
N ALA A 6 -17.37 -10.79 -4.68
CA ALA A 6 -16.95 -11.75 -5.68
C ALA A 6 -18.16 -12.24 -6.48
N TRP A 7 -17.99 -12.38 -7.79
CA TRP A 7 -19.03 -12.88 -8.68
C TRP A 7 -18.46 -13.98 -9.57
N ALA A 8 -19.03 -15.18 -9.43
CA ALA A 8 -18.77 -16.33 -10.30
C ALA A 8 -19.70 -16.27 -11.52
N LEU A 9 -19.10 -16.28 -12.70
CA LEU A 9 -19.73 -16.33 -14.01
C LEU A 9 -19.34 -17.64 -14.69
N ASN A 10 -20.05 -18.03 -15.75
CA ASN A 10 -19.71 -19.20 -16.57
C ASN A 10 -19.50 -20.46 -15.73
N GLU A 11 -20.46 -20.78 -14.84
CA GLU A 11 -20.40 -21.93 -13.94
C GLU A 11 -19.18 -21.95 -12.99
N GLY A 12 -18.51 -20.80 -12.81
CA GLY A 12 -17.33 -20.66 -11.95
C GLY A 12 -16.01 -20.59 -12.70
N ASP A 13 -16.02 -20.71 -14.03
CA ASP A 13 -14.80 -20.58 -14.85
C ASP A 13 -14.25 -19.16 -14.84
N THR A 14 -15.10 -18.16 -14.66
CA THR A 14 -14.68 -16.76 -14.54
C THR A 14 -15.11 -16.23 -13.19
N VAL A 15 -14.17 -15.73 -12.40
CA VAL A 15 -14.46 -15.09 -11.11
C VAL A 15 -13.94 -13.67 -11.12
N VAL A 16 -14.85 -12.70 -11.01
CA VAL A 16 -14.50 -11.29 -10.83
C VAL A 16 -14.52 -10.98 -9.34
N ARG A 17 -13.48 -10.31 -8.84
CA ARG A 17 -13.35 -9.88 -7.45
C ARG A 17 -13.07 -8.39 -7.39
N ALA A 18 -13.65 -7.70 -6.42
CA ALA A 18 -13.32 -6.33 -6.11
C ALA A 18 -13.30 -6.16 -4.60
N SER A 19 -12.35 -5.40 -4.10
CA SER A 19 -12.29 -5.04 -2.69
C SER A 19 -11.86 -3.58 -2.53
N TRP A 20 -12.35 -2.96 -1.46
CA TRP A 20 -11.94 -1.64 -1.00
C TRP A 20 -11.79 -1.70 0.52
N GLY A 21 -10.75 -1.07 1.03
CA GLY A 21 -10.42 -1.07 2.43
C GLY A 21 -9.76 0.23 2.85
N GLN A 22 -9.91 0.53 4.13
CA GLN A 22 -9.19 1.61 4.78
C GLN A 22 -8.43 1.08 5.98
N GLY A 23 -7.29 1.69 6.26
CA GLY A 23 -6.46 1.39 7.41
C GLY A 23 -5.83 2.66 7.97
N PHE A 24 -5.14 2.52 9.10
CA PHE A 24 -4.31 3.58 9.63
C PHE A 24 -3.09 3.01 10.35
N ARG A 25 -2.02 3.81 10.45
CA ARG A 25 -0.87 3.55 11.32
C ARG A 25 -0.76 4.66 12.34
N ALA A 26 -0.92 4.30 13.62
CA ALA A 26 -0.67 5.26 14.69
C ALA A 26 0.81 5.69 14.72
N PRO A 27 1.11 6.93 15.15
CA PRO A 27 2.50 7.34 15.38
C PRO A 27 3.18 6.43 16.41
N GLY A 28 4.40 6.00 16.11
CA GLY A 28 5.23 5.20 16.99
C GLY A 28 5.76 6.00 18.17
N LEU A 29 6.14 5.32 19.25
CA LEU A 29 6.68 5.97 20.45
C LEU A 29 7.94 6.80 20.16
N TYR A 30 8.81 6.35 19.25
CA TYR A 30 9.99 7.11 18.85
C TYR A 30 9.63 8.37 18.05
N GLU A 31 8.61 8.30 17.18
CA GLU A 31 8.11 9.44 16.39
C GLU A 31 7.45 10.51 17.28
N LEU A 32 6.89 10.10 18.42
CA LEU A 32 6.25 11.00 19.39
C LEU A 32 7.21 11.56 20.46
N TYR A 33 8.07 10.71 21.05
CA TYR A 33 8.74 11.00 22.32
C TYR A 33 10.28 11.01 22.26
N SER A 34 10.90 10.78 21.10
CA SER A 34 12.37 10.92 20.96
C SER A 34 12.82 12.39 20.96
N GLU A 35 14.13 12.62 20.90
CA GLU A 35 14.73 13.93 20.61
C GLU A 35 14.25 14.56 19.28
N TYR A 36 13.77 13.74 18.34
CA TYR A 36 13.17 14.16 17.06
C TYR A 36 11.64 14.14 17.09
N GLY A 37 11.06 13.85 18.26
CA GLY A 37 9.64 13.61 18.44
C GLY A 37 8.76 14.82 18.13
N ASN A 38 7.51 14.54 17.76
CA ASN A 38 6.48 15.53 17.54
C ASN A 38 5.13 15.01 18.05
N LEU A 39 4.63 15.58 19.15
CA LEU A 39 3.36 15.17 19.75
C LEU A 39 2.12 15.58 18.94
N ASN A 40 2.29 16.41 17.91
CA ASN A 40 1.21 16.85 17.05
C ASN A 40 1.00 15.93 15.83
N LEU A 41 1.73 14.82 15.74
CA LEU A 41 1.57 13.84 14.65
C LEU A 41 0.15 13.28 14.63
N GLN A 42 -0.42 13.25 13.43
CA GLN A 42 -1.63 12.49 13.13
C GLN A 42 -1.26 11.07 12.72
N PRO A 43 -2.16 10.09 12.90
CA PRO A 43 -2.02 8.77 12.27
C PRO A 43 -1.87 8.89 10.75
N GLU A 44 -1.10 7.98 10.16
CA GLU A 44 -1.12 7.77 8.71
C GLU A 44 -2.43 7.09 8.36
N GLU A 45 -3.11 7.52 7.31
CA GLU A 45 -4.38 6.97 6.85
C GLU A 45 -4.18 6.33 5.47
N PHE A 46 -4.82 5.19 5.24
CA PHE A 46 -4.68 4.43 4.01
C PHE A 46 -6.06 4.14 3.41
N ASP A 47 -6.20 4.38 2.11
CA ASP A 47 -7.32 3.95 1.30
C ASP A 47 -6.79 3.07 0.16
N SER A 48 -7.33 1.86 0.01
CA SER A 48 -6.94 0.97 -1.07
C SER A 48 -8.14 0.31 -1.72
N TRP A 49 -8.02 0.04 -3.01
CA TRP A 49 -8.95 -0.83 -3.71
C TRP A 49 -8.22 -1.66 -4.76
N GLU A 50 -8.83 -2.79 -5.08
CA GLU A 50 -8.39 -3.69 -6.12
C GLU A 50 -9.59 -4.22 -6.88
N ILE A 51 -9.39 -4.48 -8.16
CA ILE A 51 -10.32 -5.20 -9.01
C ILE A 51 -9.53 -6.25 -9.80
N GLY A 52 -10.05 -7.46 -9.84
CA GLY A 52 -9.38 -8.55 -10.52
C GLY A 52 -10.34 -9.54 -11.14
N VAL A 53 -9.81 -10.26 -12.11
CA VAL A 53 -10.49 -11.36 -12.79
C VAL A 53 -9.59 -12.59 -12.75
N GLU A 54 -10.18 -13.73 -12.44
CA GLU A 54 -9.58 -15.05 -12.58
C GLU A 54 -10.36 -15.81 -13.64
N GLN A 55 -9.64 -16.49 -14.54
CA GLN A 55 -10.20 -17.29 -15.61
C GLN A 55 -9.58 -18.70 -15.59
N ARG A 56 -10.45 -19.71 -15.53
CA ARG A 56 -10.11 -21.12 -15.75
C ARG A 56 -10.25 -21.43 -17.24
N LEU A 57 -9.30 -22.20 -17.78
CA LEU A 57 -9.23 -22.55 -19.19
C LEU A 57 -9.02 -24.07 -19.32
N PHE A 58 -9.97 -24.73 -19.97
CA PHE A 58 -9.89 -26.14 -20.40
C PHE A 58 -9.44 -27.12 -19.30
N ASP A 59 -9.89 -26.90 -18.05
CA ASP A 59 -9.52 -27.65 -16.83
C ASP A 59 -8.02 -27.78 -16.53
N ARG A 60 -7.17 -27.03 -17.25
CA ARG A 60 -5.71 -27.18 -17.21
C ARG A 60 -4.98 -25.90 -16.91
N ALA A 61 -5.62 -24.75 -17.08
CA ALA A 61 -4.99 -23.47 -16.81
C ALA A 61 -5.87 -22.58 -15.96
N VAL A 62 -5.22 -21.75 -15.15
CA VAL A 62 -5.84 -20.65 -14.43
C VAL A 62 -4.97 -19.43 -14.66
N VAL A 63 -5.57 -18.34 -15.10
CA VAL A 63 -4.91 -17.04 -15.24
C VAL A 63 -5.68 -16.00 -14.45
N SER A 64 -4.98 -15.05 -13.86
CA SER A 64 -5.61 -13.93 -13.18
C SER A 64 -4.87 -12.63 -13.45
N ALA A 65 -5.64 -11.56 -13.45
CA ALA A 65 -5.13 -10.20 -13.51
C ALA A 65 -5.83 -9.38 -12.42
N THR A 66 -5.06 -8.62 -11.66
CA THR A 66 -5.54 -7.70 -10.63
C THR A 66 -4.95 -6.32 -10.90
N TYR A 67 -5.78 -5.29 -10.90
CA TYR A 67 -5.34 -3.91 -10.82
C TYR A 67 -5.61 -3.39 -9.42
N PHE A 68 -4.62 -2.72 -8.83
CA PHE A 68 -4.71 -2.15 -7.50
C PHE A 68 -4.32 -0.66 -7.51
N ASN A 69 -4.91 0.08 -6.58
CA ASN A 69 -4.52 1.44 -6.24
C ASN A 69 -4.54 1.58 -4.71
N ARG A 70 -3.50 2.20 -4.16
CA ARG A 70 -3.45 2.60 -2.76
C ARG A 70 -3.07 4.07 -2.66
N GLN A 71 -3.70 4.76 -1.72
CA GLN A 71 -3.36 6.12 -1.33
C GLN A 71 -3.07 6.10 0.17
N ALA A 72 -2.01 6.80 0.55
CA ALA A 72 -1.66 7.05 1.93
C ALA A 72 -1.63 8.56 2.16
N ASP A 73 -2.39 9.02 3.14
CA ASP A 73 -2.39 10.40 3.59
C ASP A 73 -1.70 10.48 4.95
N ASN A 74 -1.18 11.66 5.27
CA ASN A 74 -0.47 11.94 6.52
C ASN A 74 0.75 11.04 6.78
N GLU A 75 1.47 10.59 5.75
CA GLU A 75 2.67 9.76 5.93
C GLU A 75 3.68 10.46 6.85
N ILE A 76 4.13 9.78 7.90
CA ILE A 76 5.04 10.32 8.90
C ILE A 76 6.46 10.17 8.36
N ARG A 77 7.12 11.29 8.08
CA ARG A 77 8.51 11.31 7.61
C ARG A 77 9.40 12.12 8.52
N TYR A 78 10.67 11.74 8.51
CA TYR A 78 11.73 12.53 9.12
C TYR A 78 12.08 13.71 8.21
N ASN A 79 12.03 14.92 8.75
CA ASN A 79 12.51 16.14 8.12
C ASN A 79 13.81 16.59 8.80
N GLY A 80 14.85 16.82 8.00
CA GLY A 80 16.13 17.30 8.48
C GLY A 80 16.11 18.81 8.76
N CYS A 81 16.81 19.23 9.80
CA CYS A 81 16.99 20.65 10.13
C CYS A 81 18.40 21.11 9.77
N SER A 82 18.50 22.24 9.08
CA SER A 82 19.75 22.96 8.85
C SER A 82 19.86 24.16 9.81
N THR A 83 21.08 24.59 10.12
CA THR A 83 21.31 25.80 10.92
C THR A 83 21.99 26.87 10.06
N PRO A 84 21.40 28.08 9.92
CA PRO A 84 20.16 28.55 10.55
C PRO A 84 18.90 27.99 9.86
N SER A 85 17.84 27.74 10.62
CA SER A 85 16.50 27.40 10.11
C SER A 85 15.46 28.39 10.66
N THR A 86 14.48 28.74 9.83
CA THR A 86 13.30 29.53 10.22
C THR A 86 12.11 28.67 10.62
N ASP A 87 12.23 27.35 10.50
CA ASP A 87 11.18 26.41 10.89
C ASP A 87 11.13 26.31 12.43
N PRO A 88 10.00 26.67 13.07
CA PRO A 88 9.88 26.58 14.53
C PRO A 88 10.02 25.15 15.04
N LEU A 89 9.72 24.12 14.23
CA LEU A 89 9.96 22.73 14.61
C LEU A 89 11.45 22.37 14.60
N CYS A 90 12.35 23.17 14.05
CA CYS A 90 13.79 22.96 14.18
C CYS A 90 14.40 23.50 15.48
N THR A 91 13.62 24.20 16.31
CA THR A 91 14.07 24.76 17.58
C THR A 91 13.10 24.43 18.71
N VAL A 92 13.56 23.73 19.75
CA VAL A 92 12.76 23.37 20.92
C VAL A 92 13.41 23.95 22.17
N ASN A 93 12.66 24.69 22.99
CA ASN A 93 13.17 25.36 24.20
C ASN A 93 14.41 26.25 23.96
N GLY A 94 14.49 26.89 22.78
CA GLY A 94 15.62 27.76 22.41
C GLY A 94 16.88 27.02 21.96
N ALA A 95 16.85 25.69 21.86
CA ALA A 95 17.93 24.88 21.32
C ALA A 95 17.55 24.30 19.94
N GLY A 96 18.46 24.37 18.97
CA GLY A 96 18.29 23.72 17.68
C GLY A 96 18.36 22.20 17.80
N ARG A 97 17.64 21.48 16.93
CA ARG A 97 17.75 20.02 16.76
C ARG A 97 18.09 19.65 15.33
N TRP A 98 18.55 18.41 15.11
CA TRP A 98 18.98 17.92 13.79
C TRP A 98 17.83 17.53 12.85
N GLY A 99 16.61 17.42 13.36
CA GLY A 99 15.42 17.11 12.56
C GLY A 99 14.22 16.78 13.43
N TYR A 100 13.12 16.40 12.79
CA TYR A 100 11.87 16.06 13.44
C TYR A 100 10.96 15.20 12.58
N TYR A 101 9.98 14.54 13.18
CA TYR A 101 8.92 13.84 12.44
C TYR A 101 7.72 14.77 12.13
N CYS A 102 7.21 14.70 10.91
CA CYS A 102 5.98 15.36 10.48
C CYS A 102 5.16 14.52 9.51
N ASN A 103 3.86 14.80 9.45
CA ASN A 103 2.97 14.26 8.43
C ASN A 103 3.20 15.00 7.10
N VAL A 104 3.38 14.26 5.99
CA VAL A 104 3.43 14.79 4.61
C VAL A 104 2.18 14.39 3.83
N GLN A 105 1.85 15.14 2.78
CA GLN A 105 0.46 15.22 2.30
C GLN A 105 -0.07 13.96 1.61
N LYS A 106 0.69 13.26 0.76
CA LYS A 106 0.15 12.09 0.04
C LYS A 106 1.22 11.23 -0.62
N THR A 107 1.09 9.91 -0.51
CA THR A 107 1.75 8.95 -1.41
C THR A 107 0.73 8.05 -2.08
N GLU A 108 0.97 7.72 -3.35
CA GLU A 108 0.09 6.88 -4.15
C GLU A 108 0.93 5.74 -4.73
N ALA A 109 0.38 4.53 -4.75
CA ALA A 109 0.98 3.45 -5.53
C ALA A 109 -0.11 2.67 -6.26
N GLN A 110 0.16 2.32 -7.51
CA GLN A 110 -0.77 1.59 -8.35
C GLN A 110 -0.03 0.57 -9.19
N GLY A 111 -0.75 -0.44 -9.67
CA GLY A 111 -0.10 -1.48 -10.43
C GLY A 111 -1.03 -2.56 -10.94
N VAL A 112 -0.42 -3.46 -11.71
CA VAL A 112 -1.07 -4.66 -12.23
C VAL A 112 -0.29 -5.87 -11.78
N GLU A 113 -1.01 -6.87 -11.30
CA GLU A 113 -0.50 -8.19 -10.95
C GLU A 113 -1.10 -9.23 -11.88
N LEU A 114 -0.25 -10.03 -12.49
CA LEU A 114 -0.63 -11.13 -13.37
C LEU A 114 -0.13 -12.44 -12.76
N VAL A 115 -0.98 -13.45 -12.72
CA VAL A 115 -0.62 -14.80 -12.29
C VAL A 115 -1.15 -15.80 -13.30
N GLY A 116 -0.35 -16.80 -13.62
CA GLY A 116 -0.72 -17.89 -14.51
C GLY A 116 -0.22 -19.22 -13.98
N ARG A 117 -1.06 -20.23 -14.03
CA ARG A 117 -0.73 -21.63 -13.76
C ARG A 117 -1.27 -22.49 -14.90
N VAL A 118 -0.47 -23.43 -15.38
CA VAL A 118 -0.88 -24.40 -16.41
C VAL A 118 -0.31 -25.79 -16.13
N ASP A 119 -1.19 -26.78 -16.17
CA ASP A 119 -0.85 -28.19 -16.19
C ASP A 119 -0.50 -28.60 -17.63
N VAL A 120 0.80 -28.53 -17.96
CA VAL A 120 1.34 -28.86 -19.28
C VAL A 120 1.16 -30.36 -19.57
N THR A 121 1.35 -31.19 -18.54
CA THR A 121 1.07 -32.63 -18.53
C THR A 121 0.56 -33.04 -17.14
N GLU A 122 0.14 -34.30 -16.97
CA GLU A 122 -0.25 -34.84 -15.65
C GLU A 122 0.87 -34.82 -14.59
N ARG A 123 2.13 -34.61 -15.00
CA ARG A 123 3.31 -34.61 -14.11
C ARG A 123 4.07 -33.28 -14.11
N LEU A 124 3.71 -32.35 -14.99
CA LEU A 124 4.39 -31.08 -15.14
C LEU A 124 3.37 -29.95 -15.03
N ASN A 125 3.50 -29.19 -13.95
CA ASN A 125 2.84 -27.91 -13.78
C ASN A 125 3.85 -26.78 -13.95
N VAL A 126 3.43 -25.71 -14.62
CA VAL A 126 4.20 -24.47 -14.75
C VAL A 126 3.38 -23.34 -14.16
N SER A 127 4.02 -22.50 -13.36
CA SER A 127 3.44 -21.27 -12.82
C SER A 127 4.35 -20.08 -13.08
N ALA A 128 3.75 -18.94 -13.39
CA ALA A 128 4.43 -17.66 -13.57
C ALA A 128 3.62 -16.54 -12.94
N ASN A 129 4.30 -15.50 -12.49
CA ASN A 129 3.69 -14.27 -12.03
C ASN A 129 4.51 -13.06 -12.51
N TYR A 130 3.84 -11.91 -12.58
CA TYR A 130 4.45 -10.64 -12.93
C TYR A 130 3.72 -9.51 -12.21
N THR A 131 4.47 -8.57 -11.67
CA THR A 131 3.95 -7.37 -11.04
C THR A 131 4.61 -6.15 -11.65
N TRP A 132 3.80 -5.19 -12.08
CA TRP A 132 4.24 -3.85 -12.40
C TRP A 132 3.64 -2.88 -11.39
N THR A 133 4.48 -2.02 -10.81
CA THR A 133 4.09 -1.03 -9.79
C THR A 133 4.72 0.32 -10.11
N ASP A 134 3.91 1.37 -9.97
CA ASP A 134 4.29 2.78 -10.03
C ASP A 134 3.96 3.43 -8.68
N ALA A 135 4.92 4.16 -8.07
CA ALA A 135 4.86 4.67 -6.71
C ALA A 135 5.71 5.92 -6.49
#